data_AF-A0A844AHC0-F1
#
_entry.id   AF-A0A844AHC0-F1
#
_cell.length_a   1.000
_cell.length_b   1.000
_cell.length_c   1.000
_cell.angle_alpha   90.00
_cell.angle_beta   90.00
_cell.angle_gamma   90.00
#
_symmetry.space_group_name_H-M   'P 1'
#
loop_
_entity.id
_entity.type
_entity.pdbx_description
1 polymer ?
#
loop_
_entity_poly.entity_id
_entity_poly.type
_entity_poly.pdbx_seq_one_letter_code
_entity_poly.pdbx_strand_id
1 'polypeptide(L)'
;MNPESTGKKITSGEAGAGHGNMSRRDAIKTAGLAGVAALTTSAVSTAQTAEDTPAAAQAKNPYGGVPSGGITLPPYYRPTPSLVSNNVYYPGQEQLGLDEMRISFIGSTPIPVTRAQAGTCIMVELGNGKRFFFDFGSGCVRNIIAMAVPLSVVNDIFLTHLHVDHYADLPYLFAFAPWMGRWKPLRVHGPSGRTPEDGIRTMIDGMKMMTRWHTDSFNACPIGDGYEVEVNEFDFRDDNGICYDKDGVTIR
;
A
#
# COMPACT_ATOMS: atom_id res chain seq x y z
N MET A 1 15.10 -28.59 -56.13
CA MET A 1 16.54 -28.36 -56.39
C MET A 1 16.99 -27.22 -55.49
N ASN A 2 17.77 -27.54 -54.45
CA ASN A 2 18.70 -26.62 -53.79
C ASN A 2 20.03 -26.65 -54.56
N PRO A 3 20.87 -25.60 -54.48
CA PRO A 3 22.06 -25.67 -53.60
C PRO A 3 22.32 -24.34 -52.84
N GLU A 4 22.63 -24.37 -51.53
CA GLU A 4 23.98 -24.42 -50.90
C GLU A 4 24.90 -23.22 -51.25
N SER A 5 25.16 -22.31 -50.31
CA SER A 5 26.18 -22.34 -49.23
C SER A 5 27.61 -22.06 -49.70
N THR A 6 28.18 -20.93 -49.27
CA THR A 6 29.63 -20.79 -49.07
C THR A 6 29.91 -20.01 -47.78
N GLY A 7 30.39 -20.73 -46.77
CA GLY A 7 30.98 -20.16 -45.57
C GLY A 7 32.42 -19.73 -45.80
N LYS A 8 32.92 -18.82 -44.95
CA LYS A 8 34.36 -18.59 -44.79
C LYS A 8 34.72 -18.57 -43.31
N LYS A 9 35.37 -19.66 -42.88
CA LYS A 9 36.13 -19.80 -41.64
C LYS A 9 37.39 -18.95 -41.73
N ILE A 10 37.72 -18.20 -40.68
CA ILE A 10 39.09 -17.74 -40.42
C ILE A 10 39.42 -18.15 -38.98
N THR A 11 40.53 -18.86 -38.83
CA THR A 11 41.07 -19.41 -37.59
C THR A 11 42.24 -18.58 -37.07
N SER A 12 42.22 -18.35 -35.75
CA SER A 12 43.32 -18.28 -34.76
C SER A 12 44.63 -17.52 -35.07
N GLY A 13 44.94 -16.56 -34.20
CA GLY A 13 46.28 -16.09 -33.87
C GLY A 13 46.39 -15.81 -32.36
N GLU A 14 47.49 -16.22 -31.73
CA GLU A 14 47.74 -16.38 -30.30
C GLU A 14 48.05 -15.08 -29.50
N ALA A 15 48.03 -15.27 -28.17
CA ALA A 15 48.84 -14.63 -27.11
C ALA A 15 48.30 -13.38 -26.39
N GLY A 16 48.07 -13.53 -25.08
CA GLY A 16 47.91 -12.42 -24.13
C GLY A 16 47.41 -12.88 -22.76
N ALA A 17 48.33 -12.99 -21.79
CA ALA A 17 48.12 -13.49 -20.44
C ALA A 17 47.07 -12.72 -19.62
N GLY A 18 46.37 -13.45 -18.75
CA GLY A 18 45.21 -12.99 -18.00
C GLY A 18 45.50 -12.00 -16.87
N HIS A 19 44.44 -11.27 -16.50
CA HIS A 19 44.13 -10.78 -15.17
C HIS A 19 42.60 -10.83 -15.05
N GLY A 20 42.09 -11.88 -14.39
CA GLY A 20 40.66 -12.05 -14.16
C GLY A 20 40.14 -11.00 -13.19
N ASN A 21 39.28 -10.11 -13.65
CA ASN A 21 38.60 -9.16 -12.79
C ASN A 21 37.41 -9.88 -12.16
N MET A 22 37.51 -10.21 -10.86
CA MET A 22 36.43 -10.84 -10.11
C MET A 22 35.16 -10.00 -10.20
N SER A 23 34.07 -10.60 -10.69
CA SER A 23 32.78 -9.93 -10.79
C SER A 23 32.15 -9.84 -9.40
N ARG A 24 31.39 -8.76 -9.14
CA ARG A 24 30.62 -8.56 -7.89
C ARG A 24 29.68 -9.73 -7.52
N ARG A 25 29.44 -10.66 -8.44
CA ARG A 25 28.66 -11.89 -8.23
C ARG A 25 29.41 -12.97 -7.43
N ASP A 26 30.75 -12.97 -7.42
CA ASP A 26 31.55 -14.00 -6.75
C ASP A 26 31.77 -13.73 -5.25
N ALA A 27 31.66 -12.46 -4.83
CA ALA A 27 31.81 -12.04 -3.43
C ALA A 27 30.64 -12.48 -2.52
N ILE A 28 29.51 -12.88 -3.08
CA ILE A 28 28.29 -13.24 -2.33
C ILE A 28 28.27 -14.72 -1.92
N LYS A 29 29.13 -15.56 -2.51
CA LYS A 29 29.17 -17.00 -2.19
C LYS A 29 30.08 -17.36 -1.00
N THR A 30 30.86 -16.42 -0.48
CA THR A 30 31.87 -16.66 0.57
C THR A 30 31.48 -16.21 1.97
N ALA A 31 30.26 -15.69 2.18
CA ALA A 31 29.79 -15.21 3.49
C ALA A 31 28.82 -16.17 4.20
N GLY A 32 28.74 -17.43 3.77
CA GLY A 32 27.81 -18.41 4.33
C GLY A 32 28.52 -19.63 4.86
N LEU A 33 29.31 -19.51 5.93
CA LEU A 33 29.77 -20.62 6.78
C LEU A 33 30.54 -20.09 7.99
N ALA A 34 29.84 -19.81 9.09
CA ALA A 34 30.40 -19.91 10.44
C ALA A 34 29.27 -19.82 11.50
N GLY A 35 29.05 -20.90 12.25
CA GLY A 35 28.57 -20.79 13.64
C GLY A 35 27.22 -21.43 13.96
N VAL A 36 27.11 -22.76 13.83
CA VAL A 36 26.18 -23.56 14.64
C VAL A 36 26.97 -24.11 15.83
N ALA A 37 26.64 -23.71 17.07
CA ALA A 37 26.80 -24.55 18.27
C ALA A 37 26.17 -23.93 19.53
N ALA A 38 25.56 -24.83 20.31
CA ALA A 38 25.27 -24.78 21.75
C ALA A 38 23.97 -24.09 22.23
N LEU A 39 22.86 -24.82 22.09
CA LEU A 39 21.79 -24.85 23.08
C LEU A 39 22.31 -25.44 24.41
N THR A 40 22.13 -24.74 25.52
CA THR A 40 21.67 -25.27 26.83
C THR A 40 21.80 -24.19 27.90
N THR A 41 20.68 -23.83 28.53
CA THR A 41 20.48 -23.84 30.00
C THR A 41 19.08 -23.30 30.29
N SER A 42 18.24 -24.20 30.77
CA SER A 42 16.94 -23.94 31.36
C SER A 42 17.15 -23.25 32.71
N ALA A 43 16.81 -21.97 32.81
CA ALA A 43 16.56 -21.30 34.09
C ALA A 43 15.05 -21.19 34.25
N VAL A 44 14.50 -22.07 35.10
CA VAL A 44 13.12 -21.98 35.57
C VAL A 44 13.03 -20.73 36.46
N SER A 45 12.45 -19.66 35.93
CA SER A 45 12.07 -18.50 36.75
C SER A 45 10.79 -18.85 37.49
N THR A 46 10.87 -18.93 38.82
CA THR A 46 9.71 -19.09 39.69
C THR A 46 8.86 -17.83 39.59
N ALA A 47 7.69 -17.94 38.98
CA ALA A 47 6.68 -16.90 39.01
C ALA A 47 6.19 -16.71 40.45
N GLN A 48 6.67 -15.67 41.12
CA GLN A 48 6.04 -15.17 42.33
C GLN A 48 4.71 -14.51 41.94
N THR A 49 3.65 -14.98 42.57
CA THR A 49 2.30 -14.45 42.51
C THR A 49 2.30 -12.97 42.86
N ALA A 50 1.86 -12.12 41.93
CA ALA A 50 1.63 -10.71 42.19
C ALA A 50 0.40 -10.58 43.09
N GLU A 51 0.63 -10.39 44.39
CA GLU A 51 -0.39 -9.92 45.32
C GLU A 51 -0.59 -8.41 45.16
N ASP A 52 -1.86 -7.99 45.27
CA ASP A 52 -2.38 -6.64 45.13
C ASP A 52 -1.53 -5.57 45.84
N THR A 53 -0.81 -4.77 45.04
CA THR A 53 -0.12 -3.58 45.56
C THR A 53 -1.10 -2.41 45.55
N PRO A 54 -1.39 -1.76 46.69
CA PRO A 54 -2.27 -0.60 46.71
C PRO A 54 -1.67 0.52 45.85
N ALA A 55 -2.50 1.12 45.00
CA ALA A 55 -2.08 2.18 44.09
C ALA A 55 -1.33 3.27 44.86
N ALA A 56 -0.01 3.36 44.63
CA ALA A 56 0.83 4.37 45.25
C ALA A 56 0.27 5.75 44.88
N ALA A 57 0.03 6.58 45.89
CA ALA A 57 -0.38 7.97 45.70
C ALA A 57 0.60 8.64 44.73
N GLN A 58 0.08 9.11 43.59
CA GLN A 58 0.89 9.64 42.51
C GLN A 58 1.75 10.81 43.03
N ALA A 59 3.07 10.61 43.03
CA ALA A 59 4.00 11.60 43.55
C ALA A 59 3.84 12.92 42.77
N LYS A 60 3.49 13.99 43.49
CA LYS A 60 3.30 15.32 42.89
C LYS A 60 4.66 15.98 42.74
N ASN A 61 5.09 16.22 41.50
CA ASN A 61 6.41 16.81 41.21
C ASN A 61 6.52 18.22 41.81
N PRO A 62 7.41 18.47 42.78
CA PRO A 62 7.56 19.79 43.41
C PRO A 62 8.22 20.82 42.48
N TYR A 63 8.73 20.42 41.30
CA TYR A 63 9.45 21.27 40.36
C TYR A 63 8.65 21.69 39.11
N GLY A 64 7.34 21.38 39.03
CA GLY A 64 6.50 21.70 37.87
C GLY A 64 6.52 20.65 36.75
N GLY A 65 6.01 20.98 35.57
CA GLY A 65 6.01 20.08 34.41
C GLY A 65 7.44 19.72 33.97
N VAL A 66 7.62 18.53 33.41
CA VAL A 66 8.94 18.11 32.91
C VAL A 66 9.41 19.07 31.80
N PRO A 67 10.71 19.36 31.67
CA PRO A 67 11.25 19.92 30.43
C PRO A 67 10.85 18.95 29.31
N SER A 68 10.14 19.45 28.29
CA SER A 68 9.39 18.65 27.28
C SER A 68 7.98 18.18 27.67
N GLY A 69 7.31 18.85 28.61
CA GLY A 69 5.90 18.60 28.97
C GLY A 69 4.87 18.85 27.86
N GLY A 70 5.33 18.98 26.61
CA GLY A 70 4.54 19.32 25.44
C GLY A 70 4.13 20.79 25.43
N ILE A 71 3.90 21.33 24.24
CA ILE A 71 3.02 22.48 24.11
C ILE A 71 1.67 22.02 24.68
N THR A 72 1.10 22.76 25.64
CA THR A 72 -0.29 22.52 26.03
C THR A 72 -1.13 22.87 24.82
N LEU A 73 -1.50 21.84 24.07
CA LEU A 73 -2.33 22.00 22.89
C LEU A 73 -3.65 22.63 23.36
N PRO A 74 -4.14 23.68 22.66
CA PRO A 74 -5.49 24.17 22.86
C PRO A 74 -6.49 23.01 22.90
N PRO A 75 -7.62 23.12 23.62
CA PRO A 75 -8.57 22.01 23.74
C PRO A 75 -8.95 21.34 22.41
N TYR A 76 -8.97 22.10 21.31
CA TYR A 76 -9.27 21.63 19.95
C TYR A 76 -8.09 20.94 19.21
N TYR A 77 -6.87 21.02 19.75
CA TYR A 77 -5.69 20.29 19.26
C TYR A 77 -5.33 19.11 20.16
N ARG A 78 -6.08 18.86 21.24
CA ARG A 78 -5.82 17.69 22.08
C ARG A 78 -6.12 16.42 21.28
N PRO A 79 -5.31 15.36 21.46
CA PRO A 79 -5.64 14.05 20.94
C PRO A 79 -7.09 13.67 21.20
N THR A 80 -7.70 13.06 20.20
CA THR A 80 -8.99 12.39 20.33
C THR A 80 -8.87 11.25 21.34
N PRO A 81 -9.96 10.88 22.06
CA PRO A 81 -9.93 9.76 23.00
C PRO A 81 -9.57 8.40 22.38
N SER A 82 -9.68 8.29 21.06
CA SER A 82 -9.32 7.13 20.23
C SER A 82 -7.81 6.97 20.03
N LEU A 83 -7.02 8.03 20.21
CA LEU A 83 -5.57 7.97 20.10
C LEU A 83 -5.00 7.23 21.32
N VAL A 84 -4.42 6.06 21.10
CA VAL A 84 -3.80 5.24 22.14
C VAL A 84 -2.35 5.63 22.35
N SER A 85 -1.67 6.07 21.28
CA SER A 85 -0.25 6.43 21.31
C SER A 85 0.03 7.74 20.57
N ASN A 86 0.70 8.67 21.25
CA ASN A 86 1.07 9.96 20.67
C ASN A 86 2.22 9.89 19.66
N ASN A 87 2.96 8.79 19.62
CA ASN A 87 4.22 8.69 18.87
C ASN A 87 4.12 7.78 17.65
N VAL A 88 3.40 6.66 17.79
CA VAL A 88 3.36 5.60 16.79
C VAL A 88 1.96 5.05 16.72
N TYR A 89 1.42 4.99 15.51
CA TYR A 89 0.18 4.29 15.22
C TYR A 89 0.47 2.83 14.91
N TYR A 90 -0.19 1.92 15.62
CA TYR A 90 -0.21 0.49 15.31
C TYR A 90 -1.53 0.13 14.61
N PRO A 91 -1.49 -0.38 13.37
CA PRO A 91 -2.71 -0.67 12.62
C PRO A 91 -3.67 -1.60 13.37
N GLY A 92 -4.95 -1.22 13.41
CA GLY A 92 -6.02 -1.99 14.05
C GLY A 92 -6.10 -1.89 15.58
N GLN A 93 -5.24 -1.08 16.22
CA GLN A 93 -5.27 -0.89 17.68
C GLN A 93 -6.10 0.32 18.13
N GLU A 94 -6.41 1.24 17.22
CA GLU A 94 -7.15 2.48 17.52
C GLU A 94 -8.47 2.51 16.74
N GLN A 95 -9.57 2.41 17.48
CA GLN A 95 -10.92 2.57 16.94
C GLN A 95 -11.21 4.04 16.73
N LEU A 96 -11.48 4.44 15.48
CA LEU A 96 -11.74 5.82 15.12
C LEU A 96 -13.07 6.31 15.73
N GLY A 97 -13.07 7.50 16.32
CA GLY A 97 -14.29 8.15 16.83
C GLY A 97 -15.23 8.55 15.70
N LEU A 98 -16.54 8.68 15.98
CA LEU A 98 -17.54 9.00 14.94
C LEU A 98 -17.26 10.33 14.21
N ASP A 99 -16.73 11.32 14.94
CA ASP A 99 -16.39 12.65 14.42
C ASP A 99 -14.89 12.80 14.10
N GLU A 100 -14.23 11.69 13.74
CA GLU A 100 -12.80 11.65 13.47
C GLU A 100 -12.48 11.13 12.07
N MET A 101 -11.35 11.60 11.54
CA MET A 101 -10.76 11.14 10.29
C MET A 101 -9.29 10.78 10.52
N ARG A 102 -8.82 9.69 9.92
CA ARG A 102 -7.41 9.30 9.87
C ARG A 102 -6.92 9.26 8.44
N ILE A 103 -5.85 9.99 8.17
CA ILE A 103 -5.21 10.07 6.86
C ILE A 103 -3.88 9.35 6.92
N SER A 104 -3.70 8.34 6.08
CA SER A 104 -2.48 7.54 5.98
C SER A 104 -1.87 7.64 4.59
N PHE A 105 -0.61 8.05 4.53
CA PHE A 105 0.16 8.04 3.29
C PHE A 105 0.66 6.61 3.02
N ILE A 106 -0.10 5.89 2.21
CA ILE A 106 0.19 4.50 1.83
C ILE A 106 1.39 4.47 0.85
N GLY A 107 1.52 5.49 0.02
CA GLY A 107 2.72 5.72 -0.80
C GLY A 107 2.85 7.17 -1.19
N SER A 108 4.07 7.57 -1.55
CA SER A 108 4.47 8.98 -1.56
C SER A 108 5.55 9.30 -2.60
N THR A 109 5.74 8.46 -3.62
CA THR A 109 6.70 8.73 -4.70
C THR A 109 6.03 8.56 -6.06
N PRO A 110 6.29 9.44 -7.04
CA PRO A 110 5.83 9.25 -8.41
C PRO A 110 6.69 8.21 -9.16
N ILE A 111 7.99 8.49 -9.29
CA ILE A 111 8.97 7.61 -9.95
C ILE A 111 10.40 7.96 -9.50
N PRO A 112 11.32 7.00 -9.32
CA PRO A 112 11.08 5.56 -9.27
C PRO A 112 10.45 5.13 -7.92
N VAL A 113 9.61 4.10 -7.97
CA VAL A 113 9.18 3.38 -6.76
C VAL A 113 10.37 2.65 -6.16
N THR A 114 10.51 2.71 -4.83
CA THR A 114 11.58 2.05 -4.11
C THR A 114 11.01 1.10 -3.05
N ARG A 115 11.86 0.26 -2.45
CA ARG A 115 11.45 -0.55 -1.29
C ARG A 115 10.94 0.34 -0.15
N ALA A 116 11.56 1.50 0.05
CA ALA A 116 11.22 2.43 1.11
C ALA A 116 9.94 3.24 0.82
N GLN A 117 9.63 3.52 -0.45
CA GLN A 117 8.52 4.39 -0.83
C GLN A 117 7.73 3.79 -2.00
N ALA A 118 6.47 3.47 -1.76
CA ALA A 118 5.49 3.04 -2.77
C ALA A 118 4.95 4.23 -3.58
N GLY A 119 4.35 3.93 -4.73
CA GLY A 119 3.63 4.87 -5.59
C GLY A 119 2.53 5.62 -4.85
N THR A 120 2.21 6.83 -5.31
CA THR A 120 1.23 7.72 -4.65
C THR A 120 -0.08 7.00 -4.32
N CYS A 121 -0.44 6.99 -3.04
CA CYS A 121 -1.71 6.49 -2.55
C CYS A 121 -1.95 7.05 -1.14
N ILE A 122 -3.10 7.67 -0.93
CA ILE A 122 -3.52 8.19 0.36
C ILE A 122 -4.81 7.48 0.76
N MET A 123 -4.81 6.85 1.93
CA MET A 123 -6.00 6.25 2.51
C MET A 123 -6.61 7.19 3.55
N VAL A 124 -7.89 7.47 3.41
CA VAL A 124 -8.67 8.26 4.36
C VAL A 124 -9.71 7.34 5.00
N GLU A 125 -9.61 7.16 6.31
CA GLU A 125 -10.56 6.42 7.13
C GLU A 125 -11.44 7.40 7.91
N LEU A 126 -12.75 7.14 7.94
CA LEU A 126 -13.74 7.95 8.64
C LEU A 126 -14.35 7.20 9.82
N GLY A 127 -14.82 7.94 10.82
CA GLY A 127 -15.50 7.43 12.00
C GLY A 127 -16.74 6.58 11.71
N ASN A 128 -17.41 6.81 10.57
CA ASN A 128 -18.52 5.99 10.10
C ASN A 128 -18.09 4.64 9.48
N GLY A 129 -16.80 4.31 9.53
CA GLY A 129 -16.22 3.06 9.04
C GLY A 129 -15.87 3.05 7.55
N LYS A 130 -16.16 4.15 6.81
CA LYS A 130 -15.80 4.25 5.40
C LYS A 130 -14.30 4.48 5.21
N ARG A 131 -13.82 3.98 4.06
CA ARG A 131 -12.45 4.20 3.59
C ARG A 131 -12.48 4.68 2.16
N PHE A 132 -11.74 5.74 1.90
CA PHE A 132 -11.53 6.29 0.58
C PHE A 132 -10.04 6.25 0.25
N PHE A 133 -9.72 5.97 -1.00
CA PHE A 133 -8.36 5.91 -1.48
C PHE A 133 -8.18 6.97 -2.56
N PHE A 134 -7.17 7.82 -2.40
CA PHE A 134 -6.79 8.83 -3.38
C PHE A 134 -5.50 8.37 -4.03
N ASP A 135 -5.59 8.12 -5.33
CA ASP A 135 -4.63 7.38 -6.13
C ASP A 135 -4.37 5.95 -5.64
N PHE A 136 -3.78 5.15 -6.52
CA PHE A 136 -3.54 3.73 -6.34
C PHE A 136 -2.26 3.30 -7.06
N GLY A 137 -1.17 4.00 -6.74
CA GLY A 137 0.14 3.85 -7.35
C GLY A 137 0.87 2.55 -7.00
N SER A 138 1.97 2.30 -7.70
CA SER A 138 2.62 0.98 -7.66
C SER A 138 3.16 0.59 -6.28
N GLY A 139 2.83 -0.61 -5.82
CA GLY A 139 3.21 -1.12 -4.51
C GLY A 139 2.42 -0.52 -3.35
N CYS A 140 1.31 0.18 -3.58
CA CYS A 140 0.44 0.64 -2.49
C CYS A 140 -0.28 -0.55 -1.81
N VAL A 141 -0.62 -1.60 -2.56
CA VAL A 141 -1.38 -2.75 -2.04
C VAL A 141 -0.67 -3.44 -0.87
N ARG A 142 0.66 -3.60 -0.95
CA ARG A 142 1.43 -4.17 0.18
C ARG A 142 1.33 -3.33 1.46
N ASN A 143 1.24 -2.01 1.32
CA ASN A 143 1.17 -1.09 2.46
C ASN A 143 -0.26 -1.03 3.01
N ILE A 144 -1.29 -1.15 2.17
CA ILE A 144 -2.69 -1.32 2.61
C ILE A 144 -2.83 -2.60 3.46
N ILE A 145 -2.24 -3.71 3.01
CA ILE A 145 -2.22 -4.96 3.78
C ILE A 145 -1.45 -4.78 5.09
N ALA A 146 -0.30 -4.09 5.07
CA ALA A 146 0.46 -3.78 6.28
C ALA A 146 -0.30 -2.90 7.28
N MET A 147 -1.25 -2.09 6.78
CA MET A 147 -2.21 -1.32 7.59
C MET A 147 -3.38 -2.16 8.11
N ALA A 148 -3.30 -3.50 8.00
CA ALA A 148 -4.34 -4.44 8.42
C ALA A 148 -5.71 -4.17 7.77
N VAL A 149 -5.72 -3.58 6.56
CA VAL A 149 -6.94 -3.36 5.79
C VAL A 149 -7.12 -4.50 4.78
N PRO A 150 -8.18 -5.32 4.91
CA PRO A 150 -8.46 -6.37 3.94
C PRO A 150 -8.71 -5.80 2.54
N LEU A 151 -8.15 -6.40 1.49
CA LEU A 151 -8.40 -5.93 0.12
C LEU A 151 -9.88 -6.04 -0.29
N SER A 152 -10.65 -6.91 0.38
CA SER A 152 -12.09 -7.06 0.15
C SER A 152 -12.91 -5.81 0.48
N VAL A 153 -12.39 -4.93 1.34
CA VAL A 153 -13.07 -3.68 1.73
C VAL A 153 -12.60 -2.46 0.93
N VAL A 154 -11.54 -2.59 0.11
CA VAL A 154 -11.04 -1.52 -0.76
C VAL A 154 -11.97 -1.39 -1.97
N ASN A 155 -12.76 -0.31 -1.99
CA ASN A 155 -13.84 -0.18 -2.98
C ASN A 155 -14.03 1.21 -3.61
N ASP A 156 -13.76 2.30 -2.90
CA ASP A 156 -13.96 3.67 -3.39
C ASP A 156 -12.60 4.31 -3.65
N ILE A 157 -12.21 4.41 -4.92
CA ILE A 157 -10.89 4.91 -5.36
C ILE A 157 -11.06 6.15 -6.23
N PHE A 158 -10.37 7.23 -5.88
CA PHE A 158 -10.36 8.51 -6.55
C PHE A 158 -9.00 8.69 -7.22
N LEU A 159 -8.97 8.76 -8.54
CA LEU A 159 -7.75 9.04 -9.30
C LEU A 159 -7.68 10.52 -9.58
N THR A 160 -6.56 11.14 -9.19
CA THR A 160 -6.32 12.57 -9.44
C THR A 160 -6.13 12.84 -10.93
N HIS A 161 -5.39 11.98 -11.61
CA HIS A 161 -5.16 12.02 -13.06
C HIS A 161 -4.70 10.63 -13.55
N LEU A 162 -4.59 10.48 -14.87
CA LEU A 162 -4.38 9.19 -15.52
C LEU A 162 -2.93 8.92 -15.93
N HIS A 163 -1.96 9.43 -15.16
CA HIS A 163 -0.60 8.91 -15.23
C HIS A 163 -0.49 7.57 -14.50
N VAL A 164 0.30 6.66 -15.06
CA VAL A 164 0.38 5.25 -14.61
C VAL A 164 0.80 5.14 -13.14
N ASP A 165 1.67 6.02 -12.65
CA ASP A 165 2.12 6.03 -11.27
C ASP A 165 1.01 6.30 -10.25
N HIS A 166 -0.16 6.78 -10.68
CA HIS A 166 -1.33 7.02 -9.84
C HIS A 166 -2.38 5.90 -9.90
N TYR A 167 -2.24 4.89 -10.77
CA TYR A 167 -3.20 3.77 -10.83
C TYR A 167 -2.55 2.40 -11.08
N ALA A 168 -1.22 2.30 -11.09
CA ALA A 168 -0.50 1.07 -11.46
C ALA A 168 -0.91 -0.19 -10.68
N ASP A 169 -1.35 -0.07 -9.43
CA ASP A 169 -1.81 -1.22 -8.63
C ASP A 169 -3.33 -1.49 -8.78
N LEU A 170 -4.08 -0.63 -9.48
CA LEU A 170 -5.52 -0.78 -9.68
C LEU A 170 -5.87 -2.07 -10.44
N PRO A 171 -5.16 -2.46 -11.52
CA PRO A 171 -5.41 -3.74 -12.20
C PRO A 171 -5.16 -4.95 -11.28
N TYR A 172 -4.18 -4.86 -10.37
CA TYR A 172 -3.88 -5.92 -9.42
C TYR A 172 -5.01 -6.08 -8.40
N LEU A 173 -5.51 -4.96 -7.85
CA LEU A 173 -6.67 -4.97 -6.98
C LEU A 173 -7.92 -5.51 -7.71
N PHE A 174 -8.17 -5.03 -8.93
CA PHE A 174 -9.30 -5.49 -9.75
C PHE A 174 -9.28 -7.00 -9.97
N ALA A 175 -8.12 -7.55 -10.30
CA ALA A 175 -7.92 -8.97 -10.54
C ALA A 175 -8.16 -9.83 -9.27
N PHE A 176 -7.55 -9.47 -8.14
CA PHE A 176 -7.49 -10.37 -6.98
C PHE A 176 -8.51 -10.08 -5.87
N ALA A 177 -9.01 -8.85 -5.72
CA ALA A 177 -9.93 -8.52 -4.63
C ALA A 177 -11.23 -9.34 -4.63
N PRO A 178 -11.85 -9.69 -5.79
CA PRO A 178 -13.04 -10.55 -5.82
C PRO A 178 -12.78 -11.94 -5.26
N TRP A 179 -11.64 -12.53 -5.62
CA TRP A 179 -11.19 -13.81 -5.07
C TRP A 179 -10.95 -13.74 -3.55
N MET A 180 -10.57 -12.57 -3.05
CA MET A 180 -10.42 -12.30 -1.61
C MET A 180 -11.73 -11.90 -0.90
N GLY A 181 -12.88 -11.93 -1.59
CA GLY A 181 -14.20 -11.68 -0.99
C GLY A 181 -14.84 -10.34 -1.33
N ARG A 182 -14.30 -9.55 -2.27
CA ARG A 182 -14.99 -8.34 -2.78
C ARG A 182 -16.03 -8.71 -3.84
N TRP A 183 -17.21 -9.12 -3.42
CA TRP A 183 -18.28 -9.56 -4.34
C TRP A 183 -19.21 -8.46 -4.83
N LYS A 184 -18.70 -7.24 -4.91
CA LYS A 184 -19.43 -6.04 -5.32
C LYS A 184 -18.59 -5.25 -6.33
N PRO A 185 -19.20 -4.37 -7.14
CA PRO A 185 -18.46 -3.58 -8.12
C PRO A 185 -17.41 -2.68 -7.47
N LEU A 186 -16.24 -2.61 -8.10
CA LEU A 186 -15.22 -1.62 -7.78
C LEU A 186 -15.70 -0.24 -8.21
N ARG A 187 -15.67 0.76 -7.32
CA ARG A 187 -16.01 2.14 -7.67
C ARG A 187 -14.75 2.94 -7.92
N VAL A 188 -14.62 3.47 -9.13
CA VAL A 188 -13.50 4.31 -9.53
C VAL A 188 -14.04 5.66 -9.97
N HIS A 189 -13.51 6.71 -9.35
CA HIS A 189 -13.84 8.10 -9.59
C HIS A 189 -12.60 8.76 -10.21
N GLY A 190 -12.75 9.54 -11.26
CA GLY A 190 -11.61 10.23 -11.86
C GLY A 190 -11.98 11.09 -13.06
N PRO A 191 -10.99 11.75 -13.66
CA PRO A 191 -11.24 12.76 -14.67
C PRO A 191 -11.56 12.15 -16.04
N SER A 192 -12.29 12.91 -16.84
CA SER A 192 -12.36 12.75 -18.27
C SER A 192 -11.03 13.16 -18.93
N GLY A 193 -10.88 12.84 -20.21
CA GLY A 193 -9.76 13.28 -21.03
C GLY A 193 -10.10 14.52 -21.83
N ARG A 194 -9.09 15.04 -22.56
CA ARG A 194 -9.36 16.03 -23.62
C ARG A 194 -10.28 15.44 -24.69
N THR A 195 -10.08 14.16 -25.00
CA THR A 195 -10.96 13.35 -25.83
C THR A 195 -11.48 12.15 -25.02
N PRO A 196 -12.54 11.47 -25.46
CA PRO A 196 -13.05 10.28 -24.76
C PRO A 196 -11.98 9.19 -24.56
N GLU A 197 -11.06 9.04 -25.52
CA GLU A 197 -10.00 8.02 -25.48
C GLU A 197 -9.00 8.25 -24.34
N ASP A 198 -8.83 9.50 -23.93
CA ASP A 198 -7.95 9.91 -22.82
C ASP A 198 -8.68 9.92 -21.47
N GLY A 199 -9.96 9.51 -21.41
CA GLY A 199 -10.79 9.53 -20.21
C GLY A 199 -10.69 8.27 -19.35
N ILE A 200 -11.12 8.39 -18.09
CA ILE A 200 -11.07 7.26 -17.15
C ILE A 200 -11.92 6.09 -17.61
N ARG A 201 -13.04 6.32 -18.31
CA ARG A 201 -13.86 5.22 -18.85
C ARG A 201 -13.05 4.34 -19.81
N THR A 202 -12.35 4.95 -20.77
CA THR A 202 -11.51 4.22 -21.71
C THR A 202 -10.33 3.54 -21.02
N MET A 203 -9.73 4.18 -20.01
CA MET A 203 -8.68 3.54 -19.19
C MET A 203 -9.20 2.27 -18.48
N ILE A 204 -10.39 2.33 -17.88
CA ILE A 204 -11.01 1.17 -17.20
C ILE A 204 -11.37 0.07 -18.19
N ASP A 205 -11.91 0.40 -19.36
CA ASP A 205 -12.18 -0.59 -20.42
C ASP A 205 -10.88 -1.27 -20.86
N GLY A 206 -9.81 -0.50 -21.08
CA GLY A 206 -8.48 -1.02 -21.37
C GLY A 206 -7.93 -1.92 -20.27
N MET A 207 -8.14 -1.57 -18.99
CA MET A 207 -7.79 -2.41 -17.85
C MET A 207 -8.55 -3.74 -17.85
N LYS A 208 -9.87 -3.73 -18.11
CA LYS A 208 -10.69 -4.96 -18.21
C LYS A 208 -10.20 -5.85 -19.36
N MET A 209 -9.85 -5.26 -20.51
CA MET A 209 -9.26 -5.99 -21.64
C MET A 209 -7.89 -6.61 -21.28
N MET A 210 -7.00 -5.83 -20.67
CA MET A 210 -5.66 -6.28 -20.26
C MET A 210 -5.72 -7.44 -19.25
N THR A 211 -6.70 -7.42 -18.35
CA THR A 211 -6.84 -8.41 -17.26
C THR A 211 -7.75 -9.60 -17.63
N ARG A 212 -8.19 -9.71 -18.89
CA ARG A 212 -9.18 -10.71 -19.33
C ARG A 212 -8.78 -12.15 -19.01
N TRP A 213 -7.52 -12.54 -19.23
CA TRP A 213 -7.06 -13.90 -18.90
C TRP A 213 -7.26 -14.23 -17.42
N HIS A 214 -6.93 -13.27 -16.54
CA HIS A 214 -7.04 -13.45 -15.11
C HIS A 214 -8.51 -13.60 -14.70
N THR A 215 -9.37 -12.67 -15.13
CA THR A 215 -10.79 -12.70 -14.79
C THR A 215 -11.48 -13.96 -15.29
N ASP A 216 -11.11 -14.47 -16.47
CA ASP A 216 -11.59 -15.76 -16.98
C ASP A 216 -11.15 -16.93 -16.09
N SER A 217 -9.86 -16.94 -15.71
CA SER A 217 -9.25 -18.02 -14.94
C SER A 217 -9.77 -18.09 -13.49
N PHE A 218 -10.11 -16.94 -12.89
CA PHE A 218 -10.52 -16.84 -11.50
C PHE A 218 -12.04 -16.79 -11.30
N ASN A 219 -12.84 -16.90 -12.37
CA ASN A 219 -14.31 -16.96 -12.31
C ASN A 219 -14.88 -18.35 -11.91
N ALA A 220 -14.07 -19.20 -11.27
CA ALA A 220 -14.49 -20.54 -10.87
C ALA A 220 -15.14 -20.61 -9.47
N CYS A 221 -15.00 -19.55 -8.66
CA CYS A 221 -15.57 -19.42 -7.33
C CYS A 221 -16.69 -18.38 -7.32
N PRO A 222 -17.57 -18.34 -6.29
CA PRO A 222 -18.48 -17.22 -6.12
C PRO A 222 -17.69 -15.91 -6.04
N ILE A 223 -17.80 -15.08 -7.07
CA ILE A 223 -17.18 -13.76 -7.15
C ILE A 223 -18.20 -12.61 -7.18
N GLY A 224 -19.50 -12.93 -7.28
CA GLY A 224 -20.58 -11.95 -7.45
C GLY A 224 -20.28 -10.95 -8.57
N ASP A 225 -20.52 -9.66 -8.31
CA ASP A 225 -20.23 -8.56 -9.24
C ASP A 225 -18.78 -8.04 -9.09
N GLY A 226 -17.87 -8.84 -8.54
CA GLY A 226 -16.52 -8.39 -8.18
C GLY A 226 -15.65 -7.94 -9.36
N TYR A 227 -15.93 -8.44 -10.57
CA TYR A 227 -15.28 -8.00 -11.82
C TYR A 227 -16.03 -6.89 -12.56
N GLU A 228 -17.11 -6.36 -11.97
CA GLU A 228 -17.72 -5.14 -12.45
C GLU A 228 -17.04 -3.90 -11.87
N VAL A 229 -17.08 -2.82 -12.65
CA VAL A 229 -16.49 -1.54 -12.28
C VAL A 229 -17.51 -0.45 -12.54
N GLU A 230 -17.86 0.28 -11.49
CA GLU A 230 -18.67 1.48 -11.55
C GLU A 230 -17.75 2.68 -11.75
N VAL A 231 -17.85 3.33 -12.89
CA VAL A 231 -17.00 4.47 -13.24
C VAL A 231 -17.78 5.78 -13.11
N ASN A 232 -17.31 6.63 -12.20
CA ASN A 232 -17.78 8.00 -12.04
C ASN A 232 -16.77 8.98 -12.64
N GLU A 233 -17.03 9.39 -13.86
CA GLU A 233 -16.18 10.33 -14.60
C GLU A 233 -16.65 11.76 -14.38
N PHE A 234 -15.74 12.65 -13.99
CA PHE A 234 -15.97 14.09 -13.87
C PHE A 234 -15.14 14.87 -14.89
N ASP A 235 -15.55 16.10 -15.27
CA ASP A 235 -14.80 16.90 -16.25
C ASP A 235 -13.43 17.28 -15.67
N PHE A 236 -12.34 17.01 -16.38
CA PHE A 236 -11.00 17.40 -15.95
C PHE A 236 -10.78 18.91 -15.82
N ARG A 237 -11.69 19.71 -16.39
CA ARG A 237 -11.69 21.17 -16.27
C ARG A 237 -12.48 21.69 -15.07
N ASP A 238 -13.24 20.81 -14.41
CA ASP A 238 -14.00 21.18 -13.23
C ASP A 238 -13.04 21.55 -12.10
N ASP A 239 -13.32 22.66 -11.43
CA ASP A 239 -12.52 23.18 -10.32
C ASP A 239 -13.43 23.23 -9.10
N ASN A 240 -13.15 22.34 -8.14
CA ASN A 240 -13.88 22.21 -6.88
C ASN A 240 -15.37 21.82 -7.00
N GLY A 241 -15.74 21.20 -8.13
CA GLY A 241 -17.00 20.48 -8.29
C GLY A 241 -17.12 19.29 -7.35
N ILE A 242 -18.31 18.70 -7.24
CA ILE A 242 -18.56 17.57 -6.33
C ILE A 242 -18.34 16.27 -7.08
N CYS A 243 -17.33 15.49 -6.71
CA CYS A 243 -17.04 14.18 -7.32
C CYS A 243 -17.70 13.02 -6.56
N TYR A 244 -18.09 13.22 -5.29
CA TYR A 244 -18.82 12.25 -4.48
C TYR A 244 -19.67 12.96 -3.44
N ASP A 245 -20.94 12.58 -3.31
CA ASP A 245 -21.84 13.08 -2.27
C ASP A 245 -22.81 11.97 -1.86
N LYS A 246 -22.36 11.11 -0.93
CA LYS A 246 -23.14 9.98 -0.42
C LYS A 246 -22.78 9.73 1.04
N ASP A 247 -23.73 9.21 1.80
CA ASP A 247 -23.52 8.72 3.18
C ASP A 247 -22.90 9.76 4.13
N GLY A 248 -23.27 11.03 3.94
CA GLY A 248 -22.76 12.16 4.74
C GLY A 248 -21.31 12.56 4.44
N VAL A 249 -20.74 12.06 3.34
CA VAL A 249 -19.39 12.42 2.89
C VAL A 249 -19.48 13.15 1.56
N THR A 250 -18.88 14.33 1.50
CA THR A 250 -18.71 15.10 0.28
C THR A 250 -17.22 15.17 -0.07
N ILE A 251 -16.87 14.77 -1.29
CA ILE A 251 -15.53 14.91 -1.86
C ILE A 251 -15.66 15.87 -3.05
N ARG A 252 -14.75 16.83 -3.11
CA ARG A 252 -14.66 17.86 -4.14
C ARG A 252 -13.32 17.76 -4.83
#